data_AF-A0A9W8K6A7-F1
#
_entry.id   AF-A0A9W8K6A7-F1
#
_cell.length_a   1.000
_cell.length_b   1.000
_cell.length_c   1.000
_cell.angle_alpha   90.00
_cell.angle_beta   90.00
_cell.angle_gamma   90.00
#
_symmetry.space_group_name_H-M   'P 1'
#
loop_
_entity.id
_entity.type
_entity.pdbx_description
1 polymer ?
#
loop_
_entity_poly.entity_id
_entity_poly.type
_entity_poly.pdbx_seq_one_letter_code
_entity_poly.pdbx_strand_id
1 'polypeptide(L)'
;MPAVSDPDTERLVSEKVDAFWRGIEGGASKRGNITVTIAEKKPKKNWFSMGEEEVPWEQWVINAELRQPKTERDRQTFQANLASTLTKAIETMISYTSSERGRAVVPPITDSSTISPFPFKVLVKVGNQEVG
;
A
#
# COMPACT_ATOMS: atom_id res chain seq x y z
N MET A 1 -15.67 -5.09 -0.34
CA MET A 1 -14.35 -4.71 0.21
C MET A 1 -14.61 -3.67 1.29
N PRO A 2 -14.12 -3.87 2.53
CA PRO A 2 -14.14 -2.79 3.52
C PRO A 2 -13.27 -1.63 3.03
N ALA A 3 -13.70 -0.40 3.30
CA ALA A 3 -12.97 0.82 2.93
C ALA A 3 -13.17 1.89 4.00
N VAL A 4 -12.19 2.78 4.13
CA VAL A 4 -12.29 3.97 4.97
C VAL A 4 -12.92 5.07 4.12
N SER A 5 -14.01 5.66 4.59
CA SER A 5 -14.64 6.81 3.94
C SER A 5 -13.96 8.09 4.41
N ASP A 6 -12.86 8.43 3.75
CA ASP A 6 -12.05 9.62 4.01
C ASP A 6 -11.63 10.24 2.66
N PRO A 7 -12.08 11.46 2.33
CA PRO A 7 -11.86 12.05 1.01
C PRO A 7 -10.37 12.20 0.63
N ASP A 8 -9.51 12.50 1.60
CA ASP A 8 -8.07 12.65 1.35
C ASP A 8 -7.41 11.30 1.08
N THR A 9 -7.77 10.27 1.82
CA THR A 9 -7.32 8.90 1.58
C THR A 9 -7.80 8.39 0.23
N GLU A 10 -9.08 8.58 -0.12
CA GLU A 10 -9.64 8.18 -1.41
C GLU A 10 -8.93 8.88 -2.58
N ARG A 11 -8.68 10.19 -2.46
CA ARG A 11 -7.94 10.97 -3.46
C ARG A 11 -6.50 10.46 -3.60
N LEU A 12 -5.79 10.25 -2.49
CA LEU A 12 -4.42 9.72 -2.51
C LEU A 12 -4.36 8.35 -3.19
N VAL A 13 -5.31 7.45 -2.88
CA VAL A 13 -5.37 6.13 -3.53
C VAL A 13 -5.60 6.28 -5.02
N SER A 14 -6.55 7.13 -5.45
CA SER A 14 -6.82 7.37 -6.87
C SER A 14 -5.59 7.93 -7.59
N GLU A 15 -4.94 8.95 -7.03
CA GLU A 15 -3.73 9.57 -7.59
C GLU A 15 -2.60 8.54 -7.81
N LYS A 16 -2.37 7.66 -6.83
CA LYS A 16 -1.33 6.64 -6.89
C LYS A 16 -1.66 5.51 -7.87
N VAL A 17 -2.93 5.10 -7.93
CA VAL A 17 -3.40 4.11 -8.93
C VAL A 17 -3.29 4.67 -10.35
N ASP A 18 -3.64 5.94 -10.55
CA ASP A 18 -3.51 6.61 -11.85
C ASP A 18 -2.03 6.75 -12.26
N ALA A 19 -1.15 7.12 -11.33
CA ALA A 19 0.29 7.17 -11.58
C ALA A 19 0.85 5.79 -11.97
N PHE A 20 0.42 4.73 -11.27
CA PHE A 20 0.77 3.36 -11.62
C PHE A 20 0.30 2.98 -13.03
N TRP A 21 -0.96 3.30 -13.36
CA TRP A 21 -1.54 3.00 -14.66
C TRP A 21 -0.78 3.69 -15.80
N ARG A 22 -0.55 5.00 -15.68
CA ARG A 22 0.24 5.78 -16.65
C ARG A 22 1.65 5.24 -16.79
N GLY A 23 2.28 4.89 -15.67
CA GLY A 23 3.62 4.30 -15.66
C GLY A 23 3.67 2.95 -16.40
N ILE A 24 2.66 2.10 -16.25
CA ILE A 24 2.57 0.81 -16.95
C ILE A 24 2.25 0.96 -18.43
N GLU A 25 1.31 1.85 -18.79
CA GLU A 25 0.92 2.03 -20.20
C GLU A 25 2.07 2.59 -21.02
N GLY A 26 2.71 3.67 -20.55
CA GLY A 26 3.83 4.33 -21.22
C GLY A 26 5.20 3.68 -20.99
N GLY A 27 5.33 2.81 -19.99
CA GLY A 27 6.59 2.19 -19.60
C GLY A 27 6.94 0.91 -20.36
N ALA A 28 8.24 0.60 -20.39
CA ALA A 28 8.78 -0.65 -20.93
C ALA A 28 8.41 -1.88 -20.06
N SER A 29 8.12 -1.67 -18.77
CA SER A 29 7.70 -2.72 -17.84
C SER A 29 6.18 -2.74 -17.70
N LYS A 30 5.58 -3.93 -17.79
CA LYS A 30 4.16 -4.18 -17.43
C LYS A 30 3.99 -4.64 -15.99
N ARG A 31 5.05 -4.53 -15.19
CA ARG A 31 5.11 -4.91 -13.77
C ARG A 31 5.57 -3.75 -12.93
N GLY A 32 5.04 -3.68 -11.73
CA GLY A 32 5.47 -2.72 -10.73
C GLY A 32 5.02 -3.12 -9.32
N ASN A 33 5.29 -2.24 -8.37
CA ASN A 33 4.86 -2.40 -6.99
C ASN A 33 4.27 -1.10 -6.44
N ILE A 34 3.34 -1.27 -5.52
CA ILE A 34 2.76 -0.21 -4.69
C ILE A 34 3.18 -0.56 -3.26
N THR A 35 3.93 0.33 -2.63
CA THR A 35 4.41 0.17 -1.27
C THR A 35 3.67 1.12 -0.35
N VAL A 36 3.02 0.57 0.67
CA VAL A 36 2.41 1.34 1.76
C VAL A 36 3.31 1.22 2.97
N THR A 37 3.81 2.34 3.47
CA THR A 37 4.65 2.40 4.67
C THR A 37 3.88 3.10 5.77
N ILE A 38 3.79 2.47 6.94
CA ILE A 38 3.14 3.01 8.14
C ILE A 38 4.24 3.35 9.15
N ALA A 39 4.13 4.53 9.76
CA ALA A 39 5.13 5.07 10.67
C ALA A 39 4.55 5.44 12.04
N GLU A 40 5.42 5.53 13.04
CA GLU A 40 5.12 6.17 14.33
C GLU A 40 5.78 7.54 14.39
N LYS A 41 5.11 8.49 15.04
CA LYS A 41 5.72 9.79 15.36
C LYS A 41 6.55 9.65 16.63
N LYS A 42 7.85 9.92 16.53
CA LYS A 42 8.78 9.95 17.66
C LYS A 42 9.34 11.34 17.91
N PRO A 43 9.54 11.74 19.17
CA PRO A 43 10.29 12.95 19.47
C PRO A 43 11.75 12.76 19.06
N LYS A 44 12.23 13.58 18.14
CA LYS A 44 13.63 13.63 17.74
C LYS A 44 14.42 14.36 18.83
N LYS A 45 15.21 13.62 19.60
CA LYS A 45 16.12 14.20 20.60
C LYS A 45 17.44 14.62 19.94
N ASN A 46 17.47 15.83 19.37
CA ASN A 46 18.72 16.53 19.09
C ASN A 46 18.95 17.61 20.15
N TRP A 47 20.18 17.73 20.64
CA TRP A 47 20.58 18.67 21.71
C TRP A 47 20.22 20.15 21.43
N PHE A 48 19.94 20.52 20.17
CA PHE A 48 19.62 21.88 19.75
C PHE A 48 18.23 22.06 19.10
N SER A 49 17.43 21.01 18.94
CA SER A 49 16.07 21.15 18.41
C SER A 49 15.14 20.04 18.90
N MET A 50 13.96 20.44 19.37
CA MET A 50 12.80 19.56 19.51
C MET A 50 12.14 19.47 18.13
N GLY A 51 12.14 18.29 17.53
CA GLY A 51 11.37 17.99 16.32
C GLY A 51 10.64 16.68 16.47
N GLU A 52 9.64 16.43 15.63
CA GLU A 52 9.05 15.10 15.47
C GLU A 52 9.68 14.41 14.24
N GLU A 53 9.90 13.11 14.32
CA GLU A 53 10.29 12.27 13.20
C GLU A 53 9.31 11.12 13.00
N GLU A 54 9.06 10.75 11.74
CA GLU A 54 8.27 9.57 11.39
C GLU A 54 9.21 8.38 11.22
N VAL A 55 9.07 7.36 12.08
CA VAL A 55 9.86 6.14 12.02
C VAL A 55 8.99 5.00 11.46
N PRO A 56 9.32 4.45 10.28
CA PRO A 56 8.60 3.31 9.72
C PRO A 56 8.64 2.10 10.66
N TRP A 57 7.49 1.48 10.90
CA TRP A 57 7.40 0.23 11.68
C TRP A 57 6.71 -0.90 10.92
N GLU A 58 5.92 -0.58 9.89
CA GLU A 58 5.28 -1.57 9.04
C GLU A 58 5.32 -1.16 7.56
N GLN A 59 5.46 -2.14 6.67
CA GLN A 59 5.46 -1.93 5.24
C GLN A 59 4.75 -3.07 4.49
N TRP A 60 3.82 -2.69 3.62
CA TRP A 60 3.11 -3.59 2.72
C TRP A 60 3.55 -3.36 1.28
N VAL A 61 4.06 -4.40 0.62
CA VAL A 61 4.49 -4.33 -0.79
C VAL A 61 3.50 -5.12 -1.64
N ILE A 62 2.75 -4.41 -2.46
CA ILE A 62 1.75 -4.97 -3.37
C ILE A 62 2.37 -5.03 -4.76
N ASN A 63 2.69 -6.24 -5.22
CA ASN A 63 3.21 -6.45 -6.56
C ASN A 63 2.04 -6.57 -7.55
N ALA A 64 2.08 -5.80 -8.63
CA ALA A 64 1.04 -5.77 -9.64
C ALA A 64 1.62 -5.90 -11.05
N GLU A 65 0.87 -6.57 -11.92
CA GLU A 65 1.23 -6.83 -13.32
C GLU A 65 0.01 -6.61 -14.20
N LEU A 66 0.21 -5.88 -15.31
CA LEU A 66 -0.77 -5.79 -16.37
C LEU A 66 -0.64 -7.01 -17.30
N ARG A 67 -1.70 -7.80 -17.39
CA ARG A 67 -1.82 -8.90 -18.35
C ARG A 67 -2.86 -8.56 -19.41
N GLN A 68 -2.54 -8.88 -20.66
CA GLN A 68 -3.45 -8.76 -21.80
C GLN A 68 -3.73 -10.15 -22.37
N PRO A 69 -4.80 -10.84 -21.93
CA PRO A 69 -5.20 -12.14 -22.48
C PRO A 69 -5.46 -12.04 -23.98
N LYS A 70 -4.96 -13.00 -24.77
CA LYS A 70 -5.09 -13.01 -26.23
C LYS A 70 -6.25 -13.86 -26.75
N THR A 71 -6.73 -14.79 -25.93
CA THR A 71 -7.83 -15.71 -26.27
C THR A 71 -8.92 -15.66 -25.21
N GLU A 72 -10.13 -16.10 -25.57
CA GLU A 72 -11.24 -16.18 -24.61
C GLU A 72 -10.95 -17.18 -23.47
N ARG A 73 -10.25 -18.28 -23.78
CA ARG A 73 -9.79 -19.24 -22.77
C ARG A 73 -8.82 -18.61 -21.77
N ASP A 74 -7.86 -17.81 -22.26
CA ASP A 74 -6.94 -17.09 -21.38
C ASP A 74 -7.67 -16.07 -20.52
N ARG A 75 -8.68 -15.39 -21.09
CA ARG A 75 -9.50 -14.41 -20.36
C ARG A 75 -10.25 -15.06 -19.20
N GLN A 76 -10.90 -16.20 -19.44
CA GLN A 76 -11.61 -16.95 -18.40
C GLN A 76 -10.66 -17.42 -17.29
N THR A 77 -9.49 -17.96 -17.68
CA THR A 77 -8.46 -18.40 -16.74
C THR A 77 -7.92 -17.22 -15.92
N PHE A 78 -7.67 -16.07 -16.57
CA PHE A 78 -7.21 -14.85 -15.92
C PHE A 78 -8.23 -14.33 -14.91
N GLN A 79 -9.52 -14.28 -15.25
CA GLN A 79 -10.57 -13.81 -14.35
C GLN A 79 -10.71 -14.71 -13.11
N ALA A 80 -10.71 -16.04 -13.30
CA ALA A 80 -10.75 -16.99 -12.19
C ALA A 80 -9.53 -16.83 -11.24
N ASN A 81 -8.34 -16.67 -11.82
CA ASN A 81 -7.12 -16.43 -11.05
C ASN A 81 -7.12 -15.08 -10.33
N LEU A 82 -7.60 -14.01 -10.99
CA LEU A 82 -7.64 -12.67 -10.42
C LEU A 82 -8.49 -12.62 -9.13
N ALA A 83 -9.68 -13.23 -9.16
CA ALA A 83 -10.54 -13.32 -7.99
C ALA A 83 -9.85 -14.09 -6.85
N SER A 84 -9.23 -15.23 -7.14
CA SER A 84 -8.48 -16.02 -6.15
C SER A 84 -7.28 -15.25 -5.57
N THR A 85 -6.53 -14.54 -6.41
CA THR A 85 -5.38 -13.73 -5.99
C THR A 85 -5.82 -12.60 -5.07
N LEU A 86 -6.90 -11.89 -5.40
CA LEU A 86 -7.42 -10.82 -4.55
C LEU A 86 -7.87 -11.34 -3.19
N THR A 87 -8.62 -12.45 -3.16
CA THR A 87 -9.04 -13.10 -1.91
C THR A 87 -7.85 -13.47 -1.03
N LYS A 88 -6.82 -14.12 -1.61
CA LYS A 88 -5.61 -14.50 -0.89
C LYS A 88 -4.83 -13.29 -0.35
N ALA A 89 -4.77 -12.20 -1.10
CA ALA A 89 -4.09 -10.99 -0.66
C ALA A 89 -4.77 -10.40 0.58
N ILE A 90 -6.11 -10.31 0.57
CA ILE A 90 -6.89 -9.82 1.71
C ILE A 90 -6.78 -10.77 2.90
N GLU A 91 -6.90 -12.07 2.68
CA GLU A 91 -6.75 -13.09 3.72
C GLU A 91 -5.38 -13.02 4.39
N THR A 92 -4.32 -12.78 3.61
CA THR A 92 -2.96 -12.57 4.13
C THR A 92 -2.90 -11.34 5.04
N MET A 93 -3.46 -10.21 4.60
CA MET A 93 -3.50 -8.97 5.39
C MET A 93 -4.27 -9.17 6.69
N ILE A 94 -5.48 -9.74 6.63
CA ILE A 94 -6.32 -9.99 7.80
C ILE A 94 -5.63 -10.96 8.76
N SER A 95 -5.13 -12.09 8.27
CA SER A 95 -4.49 -13.11 9.10
C SER A 95 -3.26 -12.56 9.82
N TYR A 96 -2.44 -11.74 9.13
CA TYR A 96 -1.27 -11.12 9.74
C TYR A 96 -1.65 -10.07 10.78
N THR A 97 -2.53 -9.12 10.44
CA THR A 97 -2.96 -8.05 11.34
C THR A 97 -3.69 -8.59 12.57
N SER A 98 -4.43 -9.71 12.44
CA SER A 98 -5.07 -10.41 13.57
C SER A 98 -4.16 -11.39 14.31
N SER A 99 -2.90 -11.57 13.89
CA SER A 99 -1.96 -12.45 14.59
C SER A 99 -1.36 -11.78 15.83
N GLU A 100 -0.86 -12.57 16.78
CA GLU A 100 -0.10 -12.05 17.92
C GLU A 100 1.12 -11.24 17.48
N ARG A 101 1.85 -11.75 16.47
CA ARG A 101 3.01 -11.07 15.89
C ARG A 101 2.65 -9.71 15.31
N GLY A 102 1.55 -9.63 14.54
CA GLY A 102 1.11 -8.38 13.93
C GLY A 102 0.68 -7.35 14.97
N ARG A 103 -0.05 -7.78 16.01
CA ARG A 103 -0.46 -6.88 17.10
C ARG A 103 0.71 -6.42 17.98
N ALA A 104 1.70 -7.28 18.22
CA ALA A 104 2.80 -7.00 19.13
C ALA A 104 3.76 -5.90 18.64
N VAL A 105 3.73 -5.58 17.34
CA VAL A 105 4.60 -4.55 16.73
C VAL A 105 3.90 -3.19 16.60
N VAL A 106 2.61 -3.09 16.90
CA VAL A 106 1.84 -1.84 16.79
C VAL A 106 2.31 -0.86 17.88
N PRO A 107 2.78 0.35 17.50
CA PRO A 107 3.23 1.36 18.46
C PRO A 107 2.08 1.91 19.31
N PRO A 108 2.37 2.53 20.47
CA PRO A 108 1.37 3.24 21.25
C PRO A 108 0.70 4.37 20.46
N ILE A 109 -0.61 4.49 20.57
CA ILE A 109 -1.37 5.61 19.98
C ILE A 109 -1.15 6.85 20.85
N THR A 110 -0.55 7.88 20.27
CA THR A 110 -0.29 9.17 20.93
C THR A 110 -1.23 10.29 20.48
N ASP A 111 -1.92 10.10 19.36
CA ASP A 111 -2.93 11.01 18.80
C ASP A 111 -4.08 10.19 18.19
N SER A 112 -5.31 10.46 18.64
CA SER A 112 -6.54 9.80 18.18
C SER A 112 -7.53 10.78 17.54
N SER A 113 -7.09 11.99 17.19
CA SER A 113 -7.94 13.03 16.60
C SER A 113 -8.20 12.82 15.09
N THR A 114 -7.39 12.00 14.43
CA THR A 114 -7.46 11.68 13.00
C THR A 114 -8.04 10.29 12.76
N ILE A 115 -8.44 10.01 11.51
CA ILE A 115 -9.01 8.69 11.13
C ILE A 115 -8.01 7.53 11.27
N SER A 116 -6.72 7.82 11.07
CA SER A 116 -5.60 6.92 11.39
C SER A 116 -4.70 7.58 12.43
N PRO A 117 -4.37 6.90 13.54
CA PRO A 117 -3.42 7.40 14.54
C PRO A 117 -1.96 7.35 14.04
N PHE A 118 -1.70 6.63 12.94
CA PHE A 118 -0.37 6.44 12.37
C PHE A 118 -0.27 7.12 11.00
N PRO A 119 0.75 7.96 10.76
CA PRO A 119 1.07 8.44 9.42
C PRO A 119 1.37 7.27 8.48
N PHE A 120 0.97 7.41 7.22
CA PHE A 120 1.34 6.47 6.18
C PHE A 120 1.73 7.18 4.88
N LYS A 121 2.54 6.50 4.07
CA LYS A 121 2.97 6.96 2.75
C LYS A 121 2.75 5.86 1.73
N VAL A 122 2.39 6.26 0.51
CA VAL A 122 2.21 5.36 -0.63
C VAL A 122 3.23 5.70 -1.71
N LEU A 123 4.06 4.72 -2.04
CA LEU A 123 5.08 4.79 -3.07
C LEU A 123 4.72 3.87 -4.22
N VAL A 124 4.89 4.33 -5.46
CA VAL A 124 4.56 3.54 -6.65
C VAL A 124 5.80 3.42 -7.51
N LYS A 125 6.12 2.20 -7.95
CA LYS A 125 7.22 1.92 -8.87
C LYS A 125 6.75 1.09 -10.04
N VAL A 126 7.19 1.44 -11.24
CA VAL A 126 7.01 0.63 -12.45
C VAL A 126 8.40 0.26 -12.98
N GLY A 127 8.67 -1.04 -13.09
CA GLY A 127 10.04 -1.52 -13.24
C GLY A 127 10.91 -1.06 -12.06
N ASN A 128 11.97 -0.30 -12.36
CA ASN A 128 12.89 0.26 -11.35
C ASN A 128 12.71 1.78 -11.14
N GLN A 129 11.67 2.38 -11.73
CA GLN A 129 11.43 3.82 -11.66
C GLN A 129 10.26 4.12 -10.74
N GLU A 130 10.43 5.10 -9.86
CA GLU A 130 9.36 5.68 -9.06
C GLU A 130 8.48 6.56 -9.93
N VAL A 131 7.16 6.41 -9.78
CA VAL A 131 6.17 7.15 -10.58
C VAL A 131 5.13 7.77 -9.65
N GLY A 132 4.98 9.09 -9.75
CA GLY A 132 4.05 9.87 -8.91
C GLY A 132 4.47 9.86 -7.45
#